data_AF-A0A314UCQ0-F1
#
_entry.id   AF-A0A314UCQ0-F1
#
_cell.length_a   1.000
_cell.length_b   1.000
_cell.length_c   1.000
_cell.angle_alpha   90.00
_cell.angle_beta   90.00
_cell.angle_gamma   90.00
#
_symmetry.space_group_name_H-M   'P 1'
#
loop_
_entity.id
_entity.type
_entity.pdbx_description
1 polymer ?
#
loop_
_entity_poly.entity_id
_entity_poly.type
_entity_poly.pdbx_seq_one_letter_code
_entity_poly.pdbx_strand_id
1 'polypeptide(L)'
;MAAHQVMIQTFCMCTVWGEPLSQTAQSFMPEFIYGVNRNLAKARMLLKSLVIIGAILGSVLGIIGTCVPWLFPNIFTPDQKIIQEMHKVLIPYFLALAVTPPTHSLEGTLLAGRDLKFISLSMSGCFSLGGLLLLLLSSSGYGLAGCWWALVAFQWTRFFLSLRRLISPDGILFSEDMSRYKLEKLRAV
;
A
#
# COMPACT_ATOMS: atom_id res chain seq x y z
N MET A 1 11.38 14.75 18.26
CA MET A 1 11.07 13.35 18.63
C MET A 1 9.63 13.15 19.10
N ALA A 2 9.10 13.94 20.04
CA ALA A 2 7.73 13.76 20.53
C ALA A 2 6.64 13.89 19.44
N ALA A 3 6.72 14.91 18.57
CA ALA A 3 5.78 15.07 17.45
C ALA A 3 5.79 13.85 16.50
N HIS A 4 6.97 13.28 16.25
CA HIS A 4 7.10 12.06 15.46
C HIS A 4 6.35 10.88 16.10
N GLN A 5 6.51 10.70 17.42
CA GLN A 5 5.85 9.61 18.16
C GLN A 5 4.33 9.68 18.07
N VAL A 6 3.74 10.85 18.27
CA VAL A 6 2.28 11.03 18.14
C VAL A 6 1.81 10.67 16.73
N MET A 7 2.48 11.22 15.73
CA MET A 7 2.08 11.04 14.33
C MET A 7 2.27 9.59 13.86
N ILE A 8 3.37 8.93 14.23
CA ILE A 8 3.65 7.54 13.80
C ILE A 8 2.72 6.53 14.50
N GLN A 9 2.39 6.72 15.77
CA GLN A 9 1.46 5.84 16.48
C GLN A 9 0.06 5.93 15.88
N THR A 10 -0.41 7.15 15.61
CA THR A 10 -1.71 7.37 14.95
C THR A 10 -1.69 6.81 13.53
N PHE A 11 -0.59 6.98 12.79
CA PHE A 11 -0.40 6.37 11.47
C PHE A 11 -0.56 4.84 11.55
N CYS A 12 0.20 4.16 12.41
CA CYS A 12 0.16 2.71 12.57
C CYS A 12 -1.22 2.20 13.00
N MET A 13 -1.94 2.93 13.85
CA MET A 13 -3.31 2.57 14.22
C MET A 13 -4.23 2.58 12.98
N CYS A 14 -4.12 3.58 12.11
CA CYS A 14 -4.93 3.67 10.91
C CYS A 14 -4.55 2.61 9.86
N THR A 15 -3.28 2.24 9.72
CA THR A 15 -2.86 1.25 8.70
C THR A 15 -3.45 -0.15 8.93
N VAL A 16 -3.76 -0.51 10.18
CA VAL A 16 -4.40 -1.80 10.53
C VAL A 16 -5.74 -2.00 9.80
N TRP A 17 -6.46 -0.91 9.50
CA TRP A 17 -7.75 -0.98 8.80
C TRP A 17 -7.65 -1.47 7.35
N GLY A 18 -6.46 -1.43 6.74
CA GLY A 18 -6.23 -2.00 5.41
C GLY A 18 -6.07 -3.53 5.42
N GLU A 19 -5.79 -4.14 6.58
CA GLU A 19 -5.50 -5.57 6.69
C GLU A 19 -6.67 -6.48 6.25
N PRO A 20 -7.95 -6.18 6.59
CA PRO A 20 -9.08 -6.97 6.10
C PRO A 20 -9.17 -7.06 4.57
N LEU A 21 -8.70 -6.03 3.84
CA LEU A 21 -8.67 -6.06 2.37
C LEU A 21 -7.64 -7.07 1.85
N SER A 22 -6.46 -7.09 2.47
CA SER A 22 -5.42 -8.09 2.18
C SER A 22 -5.91 -9.50 2.47
N GLN A 23 -6.55 -9.70 3.62
CA GLN A 23 -7.12 -11.01 4.00
C GLN A 23 -8.24 -11.46 3.06
N THR A 24 -9.08 -10.52 2.61
CA THR A 24 -10.12 -10.80 1.60
C THR A 24 -9.50 -11.27 0.30
N ALA A 25 -8.44 -10.59 -0.18
CA ALA A 25 -7.69 -11.04 -1.36
C ALA A 25 -7.12 -12.45 -1.15
N GLN A 26 -6.45 -12.70 -0.02
CA GLN A 26 -5.83 -13.98 0.29
C GLN A 26 -6.83 -15.13 0.45
N SER A 27 -8.06 -14.86 0.87
CA SER A 27 -9.09 -15.88 1.08
C SER A 27 -9.85 -16.24 -0.21
N PHE A 28 -10.19 -15.25 -1.03
CA PHE A 28 -11.06 -15.47 -2.20
C PHE A 28 -10.30 -15.59 -3.53
N MET A 29 -9.18 -14.90 -3.69
CA MET A 29 -8.45 -14.88 -4.95
C MET A 29 -7.86 -16.25 -5.35
N PRO A 30 -7.36 -17.11 -4.44
CA PRO A 30 -6.81 -18.41 -4.82
C PRO A 30 -7.80 -19.32 -5.52
N GLU A 31 -9.08 -19.32 -5.13
CA GLU A 31 -10.13 -20.10 -5.79
C GLU A 31 -10.33 -19.65 -7.24
N PHE A 32 -10.27 -18.34 -7.50
CA PHE A 32 -10.45 -17.82 -8.85
C PHE A 32 -9.21 -17.99 -9.75
N ILE A 33 -8.01 -18.06 -9.17
CA ILE A 33 -6.75 -18.23 -9.92
C ILE A 33 -6.43 -19.71 -10.14
N TYR A 34 -6.51 -20.52 -9.08
CA TYR A 34 -6.01 -21.91 -9.05
C TYR A 34 -7.08 -22.95 -8.68
N GLY A 35 -8.28 -22.53 -8.28
CA GLY A 35 -9.34 -23.42 -7.84
C GLY A 35 -10.04 -24.16 -8.99
N VAL A 36 -10.94 -25.06 -8.62
CA VAL A 36 -11.71 -25.88 -9.59
C VAL A 36 -12.63 -24.99 -10.43
N ASN A 37 -13.21 -23.94 -9.82
CA ASN A 37 -14.06 -22.96 -10.50
C ASN A 37 -13.25 -21.75 -11.00
N ARG A 38 -12.05 -22.00 -11.52
CA ARG A 38 -11.12 -20.97 -11.98
C ARG A 38 -11.80 -19.95 -12.91
N ASN A 39 -11.68 -18.67 -12.58
CA ASN A 39 -12.25 -17.57 -13.34
C ASN A 39 -11.44 -16.29 -13.15
N LEU A 40 -10.53 -16.02 -14.09
CA LEU A 40 -9.65 -14.84 -14.03
C LEU A 40 -10.42 -13.52 -14.20
N ALA A 41 -11.56 -13.50 -14.89
CA ALA A 41 -12.40 -12.31 -14.98
C ALA A 41 -12.96 -11.93 -13.60
N LYS A 42 -13.44 -12.91 -12.82
CA LYS A 42 -13.85 -12.70 -11.42
C LYS A 42 -12.69 -12.26 -10.53
N ALA A 43 -11.50 -12.85 -10.70
CA ALA A 43 -10.30 -12.42 -9.97
C ALA A 43 -9.96 -10.93 -10.24
N ARG A 44 -10.00 -10.49 -11.51
CA ARG A 44 -9.78 -9.08 -11.90
C ARG A 44 -10.87 -8.16 -11.35
N MET A 45 -12.14 -8.58 -11.37
CA MET A 45 -13.24 -7.81 -10.77
C MET A 45 -13.07 -7.66 -9.26
N LEU A 46 -12.70 -8.74 -8.57
CA LEU A 46 -12.41 -8.70 -7.13
C LEU A 46 -11.25 -7.76 -6.83
N LEU A 47 -10.12 -7.87 -7.55
CA LEU A 47 -8.99 -6.97 -7.41
C LEU A 47 -9.40 -5.50 -7.60
N LYS A 48 -10.14 -5.18 -8.67
CA LYS A 48 -10.63 -3.83 -8.94
C LYS A 48 -11.50 -3.32 -7.79
N SER A 49 -12.42 -4.15 -7.29
CA SER A 49 -13.28 -3.80 -6.16
C SER A 49 -12.46 -3.52 -4.90
N LEU A 50 -11.49 -4.39 -4.57
CA LEU A 50 -10.63 -4.22 -3.39
C LEU A 50 -9.79 -2.94 -3.47
N VAL A 51 -9.24 -2.62 -4.64
CA VAL A 51 -8.48 -1.38 -4.84
C VAL A 51 -9.38 -0.14 -4.69
N ILE A 52 -10.61 -0.16 -5.21
CA ILE A 52 -11.56 0.96 -5.05
C ILE A 52 -11.96 1.12 -3.59
N ILE A 53 -12.33 0.03 -2.91
CA ILE A 53 -12.66 0.05 -1.47
C ILE A 53 -11.46 0.53 -0.66
N GLY A 54 -10.26 0.06 -0.98
CA GLY A 54 -9.01 0.51 -0.37
C GLY A 54 -8.78 2.00 -0.59
N ALA A 55 -8.97 2.53 -1.79
CA ALA A 55 -8.81 3.96 -2.06
C ALA A 55 -9.82 4.82 -1.28
N ILE A 56 -11.08 4.37 -1.18
CA ILE A 56 -12.11 5.05 -0.37
C ILE A 56 -11.71 5.02 1.11
N LEU A 57 -11.39 3.84 1.64
CA LEU A 57 -11.00 3.66 3.03
C LEU A 57 -9.75 4.47 3.38
N GLY A 58 -8.72 4.44 2.53
CA GLY A 58 -7.50 5.23 2.67
C GLY A 58 -7.78 6.72 2.66
N SER A 59 -8.65 7.19 1.77
CA SER A 59 -9.05 8.61 1.73
C SER A 59 -9.77 9.01 3.02
N VAL A 60 -10.73 8.20 3.49
CA VAL A 60 -11.48 8.45 4.74
C VAL A 60 -10.53 8.48 5.94
N LEU A 61 -9.66 7.48 6.08
CA LEU A 61 -8.66 7.41 7.15
C LEU A 61 -7.65 8.55 7.06
N GLY A 62 -7.21 8.91 5.86
CA GLY A 62 -6.36 10.06 5.59
C GLY A 62 -6.99 11.36 6.06
N ILE A 63 -8.24 11.61 5.69
CA ILE A 63 -9.00 12.80 6.09
C ILE A 63 -9.14 12.83 7.61
N ILE A 64 -9.71 11.78 8.22
CA ILE A 64 -9.95 11.74 9.67
C ILE A 64 -8.63 11.86 10.45
N GLY A 65 -7.62 11.06 10.08
CA GLY A 65 -6.31 11.03 10.73
C GLY A 65 -5.52 12.33 10.59
N THR A 66 -5.81 13.15 9.57
CA THR A 66 -5.21 14.48 9.40
C THR A 66 -6.04 15.57 10.09
N CYS A 67 -7.38 15.50 10.03
CA CYS A 67 -8.28 16.47 10.63
C CYS A 67 -8.16 16.51 12.16
N VAL A 68 -7.98 15.35 12.82
CA VAL A 68 -7.90 15.31 14.30
C VAL A 68 -6.65 16.03 14.83
N PRO A 69 -5.42 15.75 14.38
CA PRO A 69 -4.23 16.52 14.77
C PRO A 69 -4.25 17.98 14.29
N TRP A 70 -4.98 18.29 13.22
CA TRP A 70 -5.10 19.66 12.73
C TRP A 70 -6.04 20.52 13.58
N LEU A 71 -7.26 20.05 13.84
CA LEU A 71 -8.32 20.80 14.52
C LEU A 71 -8.30 20.64 16.04
N PHE A 72 -7.88 19.47 16.54
CA PHE A 72 -7.87 19.13 17.97
C PHE A 72 -6.50 18.63 18.45
N PRO A 73 -5.39 19.34 18.18
CA PRO A 73 -4.04 18.90 18.56
C PRO A 73 -3.85 18.71 20.07
N ASN A 74 -4.60 19.47 20.88
CA ASN A 74 -4.55 19.42 22.35
C ASN A 74 -4.99 18.07 22.94
N ILE A 75 -5.68 17.20 22.17
CA ILE A 75 -6.01 15.83 22.59
C ILE A 75 -4.74 15.00 22.79
N PHE A 76 -3.71 15.25 21.97
CA PHE A 76 -2.46 14.48 22.00
C PHE A 76 -1.43 15.11 22.95
N THR A 77 -1.32 16.44 22.94
CA THR A 77 -0.33 17.14 23.74
C THR A 77 -0.73 18.59 23.96
N PRO A 78 -0.50 19.16 25.16
CA PRO A 78 -0.68 20.58 25.41
C PRO A 78 0.53 21.44 24.98
N ASP A 79 1.65 20.85 24.56
CA ASP A 79 2.86 21.60 24.20
C ASP A 79 2.78 22.17 22.77
N GLN A 80 2.69 23.50 22.67
CA GLN A 80 2.58 24.22 21.41
C GLN A 80 3.74 23.97 20.44
N LYS A 81 4.97 23.74 20.94
CA LYS A 81 6.12 23.44 20.06
C LYS A 81 5.96 22.09 19.38
N ILE A 82 5.41 21.11 20.07
CA ILE A 82 5.14 19.78 19.51
C ILE A 82 4.03 19.87 18.46
N ILE A 83 2.97 20.64 18.73
CA ILE A 83 1.86 20.86 17.81
C ILE A 83 2.34 21.46 16.48
N GLN A 84 3.21 22.47 16.53
CA GLN A 84 3.78 23.08 15.33
C GLN A 84 4.58 22.08 14.49
N GLU A 85 5.35 21.18 15.13
CA GLU A 85 6.07 20.12 14.43
C GLU A 85 5.14 19.05 13.85
N MET A 86 4.03 18.73 14.51
CA MET A 86 3.00 17.83 13.97
C MET A 86 2.35 18.42 12.71
N HIS A 87 2.05 19.72 12.71
CA HIS A 87 1.43 20.40 11.56
C HIS A 87 2.31 20.38 10.31
N LYS A 88 3.65 20.42 10.46
CA LYS A 88 4.59 20.32 9.33
C LYS A 88 4.50 19.01 8.56
N VAL A 89 3.98 17.94 9.18
CA VAL A 89 3.97 16.59 8.61
C VAL A 89 2.58 16.11 8.20
N LEU A 90 1.55 16.93 8.33
CA LEU A 90 0.17 16.55 7.99
C LEU A 90 0.00 16.16 6.51
N ILE A 91 0.62 16.90 5.61
CA ILE A 91 0.56 16.61 4.17
C ILE A 91 1.20 15.25 3.85
N PRO A 92 2.48 14.99 4.21
CA PRO A 92 3.06 13.68 3.94
C PRO A 92 2.38 12.56 4.73
N TYR A 93 1.85 12.82 5.94
CA TYR A 93 1.02 11.88 6.68
C TYR A 93 -0.21 11.45 5.88
N PHE A 94 -0.98 12.42 5.36
CA PHE A 94 -2.16 12.16 4.52
C PHE A 94 -1.79 11.33 3.28
N LEU A 95 -0.76 11.74 2.54
CA LEU A 95 -0.34 11.07 1.31
C LEU A 95 0.14 9.64 1.55
N ALA A 96 0.84 9.37 2.65
CA ALA A 96 1.26 8.03 3.02
C ALA A 96 0.06 7.17 3.45
N LEU A 97 -0.85 7.72 4.24
CA LEU A 97 -1.98 6.97 4.77
C LEU A 97 -3.02 6.65 3.69
N ALA A 98 -3.31 7.59 2.79
CA ALA A 98 -4.29 7.41 1.73
C ALA A 98 -3.98 6.25 0.78
N VAL A 99 -2.69 6.02 0.50
CA VAL A 99 -2.25 4.95 -0.41
C VAL A 99 -2.07 3.59 0.29
N THR A 100 -2.09 3.55 1.63
CA THR A 100 -1.77 2.31 2.37
C THR A 100 -2.84 1.21 2.17
N PRO A 101 -4.15 1.44 2.39
CA PRO A 101 -5.16 0.38 2.20
C PRO A 101 -5.26 -0.20 0.77
N PRO A 102 -5.19 0.58 -0.33
CA PRO A 102 -5.14 -0.01 -1.66
C PRO A 102 -3.83 -0.77 -1.92
N THR A 103 -2.71 -0.36 -1.30
CA THR A 103 -1.45 -1.12 -1.35
C THR A 103 -1.60 -2.49 -0.68
N HIS A 104 -2.21 -2.56 0.51
CA HIS A 104 -2.48 -3.83 1.19
C HIS A 104 -3.35 -4.76 0.34
N SER A 105 -4.32 -4.21 -0.40
CA SER A 105 -5.15 -4.99 -1.32
C SER A 105 -4.34 -5.62 -2.47
N LEU A 106 -3.40 -4.85 -3.04
CA LEU A 106 -2.51 -5.32 -4.11
C LEU A 106 -1.54 -6.39 -3.59
N GLU A 107 -0.89 -6.14 -2.46
CA GLU A 107 0.05 -7.08 -1.85
C GLU A 107 -0.64 -8.37 -1.40
N GLY A 108 -1.83 -8.27 -0.79
CA GLY A 108 -2.65 -9.44 -0.48
C GLY A 108 -3.02 -10.25 -1.71
N THR A 109 -3.27 -9.60 -2.85
CA THR A 109 -3.52 -10.28 -4.12
C THR A 109 -2.27 -10.98 -4.66
N LEU A 110 -1.10 -10.34 -4.57
CA LEU A 110 0.17 -10.95 -4.96
C LEU A 110 0.53 -12.16 -4.06
N LEU A 111 0.25 -12.07 -2.76
CA LEU A 111 0.39 -13.18 -1.81
C LEU A 111 -0.54 -14.34 -2.17
N ALA A 112 -1.82 -14.04 -2.43
CA ALA A 112 -2.80 -15.02 -2.89
C ALA A 112 -2.36 -15.71 -4.18
N GLY A 113 -1.72 -14.94 -5.05
CA GLY A 113 -1.10 -15.38 -6.29
C GLY A 113 0.24 -16.10 -6.13
N ARG A 114 0.72 -16.33 -4.90
CA ARG A 114 1.99 -17.02 -4.62
C ARG A 114 3.22 -16.35 -5.27
N ASP A 115 3.17 -15.06 -5.59
CA ASP A 115 4.30 -14.32 -6.16
C ASP A 115 5.27 -13.83 -5.07
N LEU A 116 5.66 -14.76 -4.19
CA LEU A 116 6.44 -14.48 -2.98
C LEU A 116 7.85 -13.99 -3.30
N LYS A 117 8.43 -14.43 -4.42
CA LYS A 117 9.76 -13.98 -4.86
C LYS A 117 9.75 -12.50 -5.21
N PHE A 118 8.75 -12.05 -5.97
CA PHE A 118 8.59 -10.64 -6.30
C PHE A 118 8.35 -9.81 -5.03
N ILE A 119 7.47 -10.25 -4.14
CA ILE A 119 7.19 -9.55 -2.88
C ILE A 119 8.46 -9.44 -2.04
N SER A 120 9.20 -10.54 -1.85
CA SER A 120 10.43 -10.53 -1.05
C SER A 120 11.50 -9.60 -1.64
N LEU A 121 11.73 -9.67 -2.95
CA LEU A 121 12.73 -8.83 -3.60
C LEU A 121 12.35 -7.35 -3.58
N SER A 122 11.08 -7.04 -3.90
CA SER A 122 10.59 -5.67 -3.89
C SER A 122 10.60 -5.07 -2.49
N MET A 123 10.23 -5.83 -1.46
CA MET A 123 10.20 -5.36 -0.08
C MET A 123 11.61 -5.14 0.48
N SER A 124 12.53 -6.08 0.23
CA SER A 124 13.95 -5.91 0.58
C SER A 124 14.55 -4.70 -0.13
N GLY A 125 14.27 -4.53 -1.42
CA GLY A 125 14.73 -3.38 -2.20
C GLY A 125 14.18 -2.05 -1.67
N CYS A 126 12.87 -1.98 -1.41
CA CYS A 126 12.24 -0.78 -0.83
C CYS A 126 12.80 -0.47 0.56
N PHE A 127 13.05 -1.49 1.39
CA PHE A 127 13.63 -1.32 2.72
C PHE A 127 15.07 -0.82 2.66
N SER A 128 15.93 -1.43 1.85
CA SER A 128 17.33 -1.03 1.70
C SER A 128 17.46 0.39 1.11
N LEU A 129 16.72 0.68 0.02
CA LEU A 129 16.73 2.00 -0.62
C LEU A 129 16.10 3.07 0.28
N GLY A 130 15.00 2.74 0.95
CA GLY A 130 14.35 3.63 1.92
C GLY A 130 15.25 3.94 3.12
N GLY A 131 15.96 2.93 3.63
CA GLY A 131 16.95 3.10 4.70
C GLY A 131 18.11 3.99 4.26
N LEU A 132 18.65 3.79 3.05
CA LEU A 132 19.68 4.66 2.49
C LEU A 132 19.20 6.10 2.33
N LEU A 133 17.98 6.30 1.82
CA LEU A 133 17.37 7.62 1.68
C LEU A 133 17.22 8.31 3.03
N LEU A 134 16.76 7.59 4.06
CA LEU A 134 16.64 8.13 5.42
C LEU A 134 18.00 8.50 6.01
N LEU A 135 19.04 7.68 5.81
CA LEU A 135 20.41 8.00 6.24
C LEU A 135 20.90 9.29 5.59
N LEU A 136 20.71 9.44 4.27
CA LEU A 136 21.10 10.64 3.53
C LEU A 136 20.33 11.88 4.01
N LEU A 137 19.02 11.78 4.19
CA LEU A 137 18.18 12.88 4.68
C LEU A 137 18.52 13.27 6.12
N SER A 138 18.89 12.30 6.97
CA SER A 138 19.33 12.56 8.35
C SER A 138 20.64 13.35 8.39
N SER A 139 21.56 13.09 7.46
CA SER A 139 22.83 13.82 7.36
C SER A 139 22.68 15.22 6.75
N SER A 140 21.61 15.47 6.00
CA SER A 140 21.41 16.70 5.22
C SER A 140 20.54 17.75 5.92
N GLY A 141 20.15 17.54 7.19
CA GLY A 141 19.44 18.54 7.99
C GLY A 141 17.94 18.74 7.64
N TYR A 142 17.36 17.92 6.77
CA TYR A 142 15.93 17.99 6.40
C TYR A 142 14.96 17.64 7.55
N GLY A 143 15.48 17.15 8.68
CA GLY A 143 14.75 16.97 9.92
C GLY A 143 13.54 16.04 9.81
N LEU A 144 12.50 16.33 10.60
CA LEU A 144 11.29 15.51 10.71
C LEU A 144 10.52 15.40 9.39
N ALA A 145 10.37 16.50 8.67
CA ALA A 145 9.63 16.53 7.40
C ALA A 145 10.28 15.63 6.34
N GLY A 146 11.62 15.61 6.27
CA GLY A 146 12.36 14.71 5.37
C GLY A 146 12.02 13.24 5.62
N CYS A 147 11.97 12.81 6.89
CA CYS A 147 11.62 11.43 7.24
C CYS A 147 10.19 11.05 6.78
N TRP A 148 9.24 11.97 6.90
CA TRP A 148 7.86 11.73 6.46
C TRP A 148 7.72 11.70 4.94
N TRP A 149 8.47 12.54 4.21
CA TRP A 149 8.51 12.46 2.75
C TRP A 149 9.19 11.18 2.24
N ALA A 150 10.21 10.69 2.95
CA ALA A 150 10.77 9.37 2.67
C ALA A 150 9.74 8.25 2.90
N LEU A 151 8.90 8.35 3.93
CA LEU A 151 7.79 7.42 4.15
C LEU A 151 6.76 7.48 3.01
N VAL A 152 6.41 8.67 2.53
CA VAL A 152 5.55 8.82 1.35
C VAL A 152 6.17 8.12 0.14
N ALA A 153 7.44 8.40 -0.17
CA ALA A 153 8.14 7.77 -1.28
C ALA A 153 8.14 6.23 -1.15
N PHE A 154 8.36 5.70 0.05
CA PHE A 154 8.29 4.28 0.33
C PHE A 154 6.90 3.68 0.05
N GLN A 155 5.84 4.28 0.60
CA GLN A 155 4.47 3.77 0.43
C GLN A 155 4.00 3.82 -1.03
N TRP A 156 4.28 4.92 -1.73
CA TRP A 156 3.91 5.06 -3.13
C TRP A 156 4.73 4.16 -4.06
N THR A 157 6.02 3.94 -3.77
CA THR A 157 6.84 2.98 -4.52
C THR A 157 6.27 1.57 -4.39
N ARG A 158 5.91 1.14 -3.18
CA ARG A 158 5.26 -0.16 -2.94
C ARG A 158 3.96 -0.31 -3.71
N PHE A 159 3.12 0.73 -3.68
CA PHE A 159 1.87 0.77 -4.44
C PHE A 159 2.13 0.57 -5.93
N PHE A 160 3.00 1.38 -6.54
CA PHE A 160 3.26 1.33 -7.97
C PHE A 160 3.93 0.03 -8.42
N LEU A 161 4.87 -0.51 -7.63
CA LEU A 161 5.50 -1.79 -7.95
C LEU A 161 4.47 -2.93 -7.94
N SER A 162 3.62 -2.98 -6.91
CA SER A 162 2.59 -4.01 -6.79
C SER A 162 1.52 -3.88 -7.88
N LEU A 163 1.09 -2.65 -8.17
CA LEU A 163 0.14 -2.35 -9.22
C LEU A 163 0.67 -2.74 -10.60
N ARG A 164 1.90 -2.33 -10.93
CA ARG A 164 2.56 -2.68 -12.19
C ARG A 164 2.69 -4.19 -12.35
N ARG A 165 3.05 -4.91 -11.29
CA ARG A 165 3.19 -6.37 -11.32
C ARG A 165 1.86 -7.07 -11.61
N LEU A 166 0.77 -6.61 -11.01
CA LEU A 166 -0.57 -7.20 -11.20
C LEU A 166 -1.21 -6.86 -12.55
N ILE A 167 -0.93 -5.67 -13.10
CA ILE A 167 -1.46 -5.24 -14.41
C ILE A 167 -0.61 -5.77 -15.56
N SER A 168 0.65 -6.18 -15.31
CA SER A 168 1.54 -6.70 -16.35
C SER A 168 0.89 -7.83 -17.15
N PRO A 169 1.09 -7.90 -18.48
CA PRO A 169 0.62 -9.01 -19.31
C PRO A 169 1.14 -10.38 -18.83
N ASP A 170 2.36 -10.41 -18.30
CA ASP A 170 2.97 -11.59 -17.69
C ASP A 170 2.55 -11.79 -16.22
N GLY A 171 1.67 -10.93 -15.71
CA GLY A 171 1.13 -11.00 -14.36
C GLY A 171 0.21 -12.19 -14.20
N ILE A 172 0.07 -12.64 -12.96
CA ILE A 172 -0.73 -13.83 -12.59
C ILE A 172 -2.18 -13.78 -13.07
N LEU A 173 -2.75 -12.57 -13.19
CA LEU A 173 -4.12 -12.38 -13.63
C LEU A 173 -4.26 -12.38 -15.16
N PHE A 174 -3.18 -12.33 -15.94
CA PHE A 174 -3.20 -12.15 -17.40
C PHE A 174 -2.42 -13.22 -18.19
N SER A 175 -1.34 -13.78 -17.63
CA SER A 175 -0.41 -14.70 -18.32
C SER A 175 -1.07 -15.97 -18.87
N GLU A 176 -2.03 -16.56 -18.16
CA GLU A 176 -2.60 -17.86 -18.54
C GLU A 176 -3.80 -17.78 -19.51
N ASP A 177 -4.45 -16.63 -19.68
CA ASP A 177 -5.45 -16.47 -20.75
C ASP A 177 -4.77 -16.56 -22.12
N MET A 178 -3.55 -16.00 -22.24
CA MET A 178 -2.77 -16.05 -23.47
C MET A 178 -2.28 -17.46 -23.81
N SER A 179 -1.89 -18.27 -22.81
CA SER A 179 -1.47 -19.65 -23.04
C SER A 179 -2.64 -20.54 -23.48
N ARG A 180 -3.82 -20.36 -22.87
CA ARG A 180 -5.03 -21.11 -23.21
C ARG A 180 -5.58 -20.73 -24.59
N TYR A 181 -5.65 -19.43 -24.90
CA TYR A 181 -6.02 -18.94 -26.24
C TYR A 181 -5.07 -19.47 -27.33
N LYS A 182 -3.76 -19.49 -27.05
CA LYS A 182 -2.77 -20.04 -27.98
C LYS A 182 -2.93 -21.54 -28.18
N LEU A 183 -3.29 -22.28 -27.12
CA LEU A 183 -3.56 -23.72 -27.19
C LEU A 183 -4.85 -24.05 -27.94
N GLU A 184 -5.93 -23.28 -27.76
CA GLU A 184 -7.18 -23.44 -28.51
C GLU A 184 -6.98 -23.12 -29.99
N LYS A 185 -6.24 -22.05 -30.32
CA LYS A 185 -5.87 -21.72 -31.70
C LYS A 185 -5.05 -22.84 -32.37
N LEU A 186 -4.19 -23.53 -31.63
CA LEU A 186 -3.40 -24.66 -32.15
C LEU A 186 -4.21 -25.95 -32.32
N ARG A 187 -5.34 -26.13 -31.62
CA ARG A 187 -6.26 -27.27 -31.83
C ARG A 187 -7.27 -27.06 -32.97
N ALA A 188 -7.47 -25.81 -33.39
CA ALA A 188 -8.40 -25.45 -34.45
C ALA A 188 -7.77 -25.49 -35.86
N VAL A 189 -6.52 -25.96 -35.98
CA VAL A 189 -5.76 -26.20 -37.22
C VAL A 189 -5.50 -27.69 -37.33
#